data_AF-A0A7K0PXF7-F1
#
_entry.id   AF-A0A7K0PXF7-F1
#
_cell.length_a   1.000
_cell.length_b   1.000
_cell.length_c   1.000
_cell.angle_alpha   90.00
_cell.angle_beta   90.00
_cell.angle_gamma   90.00
#
_symmetry.space_group_name_H-M   'P 1'
#
loop_
_entity.id
_entity.type
_entity.pdbx_description
1 polymer ?
#
loop_
_entity_poly.entity_id
_entity_poly.type
_entity_poly.pdbx_seq_one_letter_code
_entity_poly.pdbx_strand_id
1 'polypeptide(L)'
;MDPQRRPGRGPGADGERPPPPAEFQAALDALATVRARSEIVLEHIPAPQRLAPWSHAIGARVAEPGELAGEDDVEIASGRFIVLHDPAGHEAWDG
;
A
#
# COMPACT_ATOMS: atom_id res chain seq x y z
N MET A 1 37.73 3.63 -29.49
CA MET A 1 37.22 2.64 -28.53
C MET A 1 37.21 3.29 -27.16
N ASP A 2 36.11 3.95 -26.81
CA ASP A 2 35.79 4.41 -25.47
C ASP A 2 34.31 4.08 -25.25
N PRO A 3 33.99 2.92 -24.64
CA PRO A 3 32.62 2.55 -24.38
C PRO A 3 32.28 2.87 -22.92
N GLN A 4 31.15 3.57 -22.73
CA GLN A 4 30.33 3.70 -21.50
C GLN A 4 30.27 5.08 -20.85
N ARG A 5 29.69 6.07 -21.54
CA ARG A 5 28.82 7.06 -20.86
C ARG A 5 27.37 6.62 -21.01
N ARG A 6 26.79 6.07 -19.95
CA ARG A 6 25.33 5.92 -19.80
C ARG A 6 24.76 7.32 -19.51
N PRO A 7 23.80 7.85 -20.30
CA PRO A 7 23.11 9.06 -19.90
C PRO A 7 22.29 8.76 -18.64
N GLY A 8 22.48 9.61 -17.63
CA GLY A 8 21.69 9.58 -16.39
C GLY A 8 20.21 9.67 -16.74
N ARG A 9 19.43 8.77 -16.13
CA ARG A 9 17.98 8.87 -16.01
C ARG A 9 17.68 10.27 -15.46
N GLY A 10 17.18 11.17 -16.32
CA GLY A 10 16.63 12.43 -15.84
C GLY A 10 15.58 12.17 -14.77
N PRO A 11 15.36 13.08 -13.81
CA PRO A 11 14.25 12.97 -12.87
C PRO A 11 12.97 12.85 -13.71
N GLY A 12 12.45 11.63 -13.75
CA GLY A 12 11.37 11.27 -14.64
C GLY A 12 10.10 11.85 -14.05
N ALA A 13 9.64 12.97 -14.62
CA ALA A 13 8.25 13.40 -14.60
C ALA A 13 7.51 13.09 -13.29
N ASP A 14 7.92 13.72 -12.20
CA ASP A 14 7.02 14.01 -11.08
C ASP A 14 6.06 15.12 -11.56
N GLY A 15 5.27 14.81 -12.59
CA GLY A 15 4.18 15.68 -13.01
C GLY A 15 3.24 15.75 -11.84
N GLU A 16 3.20 16.90 -11.17
CA GLU A 16 2.39 17.27 -10.01
C GLU A 16 1.10 16.43 -9.96
N ARG A 17 1.16 15.27 -9.29
CA ARG A 17 -0.02 14.43 -9.16
C ARG A 17 -0.95 15.23 -8.26
N PRO A 18 -2.17 15.55 -8.70
CA PRO A 18 -3.08 16.34 -7.89
C PRO A 18 -3.21 15.66 -6.52
N PRO A 19 -3.27 16.46 -5.44
CA PRO A 19 -3.37 15.92 -4.09
C PRO A 19 -4.54 14.94 -4.01
N PRO A 20 -4.43 13.90 -3.17
CA PRO A 20 -5.53 12.97 -2.96
C PRO A 20 -6.81 13.72 -2.56
N PRO A 21 -7.98 13.30 -3.06
CA PRO A 21 -9.27 13.82 -2.63
C PRO A 21 -9.42 13.75 -1.11
N ALA A 22 -10.14 14.71 -0.53
CA ALA A 22 -10.25 14.85 0.91
C ALA A 22 -10.85 13.61 1.58
N GLU A 23 -11.81 12.96 0.92
CA GLU A 23 -12.47 11.74 1.40
C GLU A 23 -11.48 10.55 1.42
N PHE A 24 -10.65 10.44 0.38
CA PHE A 24 -9.61 9.41 0.32
C PHE A 24 -8.55 9.66 1.39
N GLN A 25 -8.11 10.92 1.56
CA GLN A 25 -7.16 11.28 2.61
C GLN A 25 -7.72 10.98 4.00
N ALA A 26 -8.99 11.33 4.27
CA ALA A 26 -9.63 11.04 5.54
C ALA A 26 -9.72 9.53 5.83
N ALA A 27 -9.94 8.70 4.80
CA ALA A 27 -9.91 7.24 4.94
C ALA A 27 -8.50 6.74 5.31
N LEU A 28 -7.45 7.28 4.68
CA LEU A 28 -6.06 6.93 5.02
C LEU A 28 -5.70 7.36 6.45
N ASP A 29 -6.12 8.56 6.85
CA ASP A 29 -5.89 9.07 8.20
C ASP A 29 -6.59 8.17 9.24
N ALA A 30 -7.82 7.72 8.96
CA ALA A 30 -8.53 6.78 9.82
C ALA A 30 -7.78 5.43 9.91
N LEU A 31 -7.28 4.89 8.80
CA LEU A 31 -6.50 3.64 8.80
C LEU A 31 -5.21 3.76 9.60
N ALA A 32 -4.55 4.92 9.57
CA ALA A 32 -3.32 5.16 10.33
C ALA A 32 -3.53 5.12 11.86
N THR A 33 -4.77 5.27 12.34
CA THR A 33 -5.09 5.16 13.78
C THR A 33 -5.30 3.72 14.27
N VAL A 34 -5.35 2.74 13.36
CA VAL A 34 -5.63 1.35 13.70
C VAL A 34 -4.49 0.73 14.49
N ARG A 35 -4.82 0.19 15.67
CA ARG A 35 -3.91 -0.64 16.47
C ARG A 35 -4.13 -2.10 16.10
N ALA A 36 -3.19 -2.68 15.35
CA ALA A 36 -3.18 -4.12 15.10
C ALA A 36 -2.89 -4.88 16.40
N ARG A 37 -3.35 -6.13 16.49
CA ARG A 37 -2.94 -7.03 17.57
C ARG A 37 -1.46 -7.36 17.42
N SER A 38 -0.80 -7.77 18.51
CA SER A 38 0.64 -8.06 18.52
C SER A 38 1.05 -9.18 17.57
N GLU A 39 0.14 -10.10 17.26
CA GLU A 39 0.37 -11.19 16.31
C GLU A 39 0.23 -10.74 14.84
N ILE A 40 -0.22 -9.51 14.59
CA ILE A 40 -0.50 -8.98 13.26
C ILE A 40 0.52 -7.89 12.90
N VAL A 41 1.28 -8.15 11.84
CA VAL A 41 2.19 -7.18 11.23
C VAL A 41 1.50 -6.54 10.03
N LEU A 42 1.32 -5.22 10.09
CA LEU A 42 0.80 -4.43 8.97
C LEU A 42 1.95 -3.74 8.24
N GLU A 43 1.94 -3.80 6.91
CA GLU A 43 2.95 -3.16 6.07
C GLU A 43 2.33 -2.51 4.83
N HIS A 44 2.92 -1.41 4.35
CA HIS A 44 2.51 -0.83 3.09
C HIS A 44 2.98 -1.70 1.93
N ILE A 45 2.07 -2.01 1.02
CA ILE A 45 2.37 -2.77 -0.20
C ILE A 45 2.02 -1.94 -1.44
N PRO A 46 2.59 -2.27 -2.62
CA PRO A 46 2.23 -1.58 -3.85
C PRO A 46 0.73 -1.72 -4.14
N ALA A 47 0.04 -0.57 -4.21
CA ALA A 47 -1.38 -0.54 -4.51
C ALA A 47 -1.66 -0.84 -5.99
N PRO A 48 -2.79 -1.50 -6.32
CA PRO A 48 -3.15 -1.79 -7.70
C PRO A 48 -3.47 -0.50 -8.47
N GLN A 49 -2.56 -0.12 -9.37
CA GLN A 49 -2.63 1.15 -10.10
C GLN A 49 -3.65 1.18 -11.25
N ARG A 50 -4.21 0.02 -11.63
CA ARG A 50 -5.10 -0.10 -12.79
C ARG A 50 -6.59 -0.09 -12.45
N LEU A 51 -6.94 -0.18 -11.17
CA LEU A 51 -8.32 -0.26 -10.72
C LEU A 51 -8.93 1.11 -10.45
N ALA A 52 -8.14 2.05 -9.91
CA ALA A 52 -8.62 3.36 -9.50
C ALA A 52 -7.52 4.43 -9.70
N PRO A 53 -7.87 5.71 -9.95
CA PRO A 53 -6.89 6.78 -10.00
C PRO A 53 -6.19 7.01 -8.65
N TRP A 54 -6.90 6.80 -7.54
CA TRP A 54 -6.35 6.80 -6.18
C TRP A 54 -6.52 5.41 -5.57
N SER A 55 -5.40 4.82 -5.15
CA SER A 55 -5.39 3.50 -4.51
C SER A 55 -4.37 3.43 -3.39
N HIS A 56 -4.71 2.70 -2.34
CA HIS A 56 -3.82 2.39 -1.22
C HIS A 56 -3.96 0.93 -0.83
N ALA A 57 -2.88 0.31 -0.41
CA ALA A 57 -2.88 -1.10 -0.05
C ALA A 57 -2.00 -1.37 1.17
N ILE A 58 -2.56 -2.14 2.10
CA ILE A 58 -1.91 -2.61 3.32
C ILE A 58 -1.85 -4.13 3.24
N GLY A 59 -0.66 -4.70 3.38
CA GLY A 59 -0.47 -6.11 3.64
C GLY A 59 -0.61 -6.38 5.13
N ALA A 60 -1.26 -7.48 5.47
CA ALA A 60 -1.35 -7.99 6.83
C ALA A 60 -0.75 -9.39 6.85
N ARG A 61 0.20 -9.64 7.75
CA ARG A 61 0.71 -10.97 8.06
C ARG A 61 0.41 -11.29 9.51
N VAL A 62 -0.03 -12.51 9.76
CA VAL A 62 -0.34 -13.02 11.09
C VAL A 62 0.69 -14.09 11.42
N ALA A 63 1.41 -13.91 12.52
CA ALA A 63 2.34 -14.89 13.04
C ALA A 63 1.70 -15.67 14.20
N GLU A 64 2.09 -16.93 14.38
CA GLU A 64 1.84 -17.61 15.64
C GLU A 64 2.69 -16.96 16.74
N PRO A 65 2.11 -16.57 17.89
CA PRO A 65 2.90 -16.03 18.99
C PRO A 65 3.78 -17.14 19.58
N GLY A 66 5.08 -17.06 19.35
CA GLY A 66 6.06 -17.93 20.01
C GLY A 66 6.12 -17.70 21.52
N GLU A 67 6.42 -18.76 22.29
CA GLU A 67 6.60 -18.67 23.76
C GLU A 67 7.80 -17.78 24.16
N LEU A 68 8.74 -17.55 23.24
CA LEU A 68 9.91 -16.69 23.41
C LEU A 68 10.04 -15.76 22.20
N ALA A 69 10.13 -14.45 22.46
CA ALA A 69 10.31 -13.44 21.42
C ALA A 69 11.64 -13.66 20.67
N GLY A 70 11.58 -14.14 19.43
CA GLY A 70 12.73 -14.24 18.53
C GLY A 70 13.01 -15.63 17.93
N GLU A 71 12.25 -16.67 18.26
CA GLU A 71 12.29 -17.95 17.54
C GLU A 71 11.24 -17.93 16.42
N ASP A 72 11.63 -18.39 15.23
CA ASP A 72 10.94 -18.26 13.93
C ASP A 72 9.40 -18.13 14.03
N ASP A 73 8.91 -16.89 14.09
CA ASP A 73 7.49 -16.55 14.00
C ASP A 73 6.90 -17.20 12.73
N VAL A 74 6.10 -18.26 12.91
CA VAL A 74 5.50 -18.99 11.80
C VAL A 74 4.33 -18.17 11.27
N GLU A 75 4.39 -17.75 10.00
CA GLU A 75 3.24 -17.11 9.36
C GLU A 75 2.09 -18.13 9.26
N ILE A 76 0.98 -17.83 9.92
CA ILE A 76 -0.24 -18.67 9.92
C ILE A 76 -1.31 -18.13 8.96
N ALA A 77 -1.26 -16.85 8.63
CA ALA A 77 -2.18 -16.23 7.68
C ALA A 77 -1.60 -14.95 7.07
N SER A 78 -2.01 -14.65 5.84
CA SER A 78 -1.76 -13.37 5.19
C SER A 78 -3.01 -12.82 4.53
N GLY A 79 -3.09 -11.50 4.47
CA GLY A 79 -4.22 -10.75 3.95
C GLY A 79 -3.78 -9.44 3.32
N ARG A 80 -4.68 -8.84 2.53
CA ARG A 80 -4.47 -7.51 1.93
C ARG A 80 -5.74 -6.71 2.10
N PHE A 81 -5.57 -5.47 2.52
CA PHE A 81 -6.64 -4.48 2.57
C PHE A 81 -6.35 -3.42 1.51
N ILE A 82 -7.29 -3.22 0.58
CA ILE A 82 -7.11 -2.32 -0.56
C ILE A 82 -8.22 -1.28 -0.51
N VAL A 83 -7.83 -0.01 -0.50
CA VAL A 83 -8.75 1.13 -0.68
C VAL A 83 -8.63 1.61 -2.11
N LEU A 84 -9.77 1.70 -2.78
CA LEU A 84 -9.90 2.23 -4.13
C LEU A 84 -10.78 3.47 -4.05
N HIS A 85 -10.37 4.54 -4.73
CA HIS A 85 -11.17 5.74 -4.84
C HIS A 85 -11.16 6.28 -6.26
N ASP A 86 -12.36 6.40 -6.82
CA ASP A 86 -12.64 7.07 -8.08
C ASP A 86 -13.77 8.10 -7.85
N PRO A 87 -13.47 9.42 -7.83
CA PRO A 87 -14.47 10.48 -7.71
C PRO A 87 -15.51 10.48 -8.82
N ALA A 88 -15.19 9.94 -10.00
CA ALA A 88 -16.15 9.82 -11.10
C ALA A 88 -17.09 8.62 -10.91
N GLY A 89 -16.80 7.75 -9.94
CA GLY A 89 -17.44 6.45 -9.77
C GLY A 89 -16.94 5.44 -10.81
N HIS A 90 -17.04 4.15 -10.46
CA HIS A 90 -16.71 3.07 -11.38
C HIS A 90 -17.91 2.13 -11.50
N GLU A 91 -18.43 1.94 -12.72
CA GLU A 91 -19.64 1.13 -12.97
C GLU A 91 -19.53 -0.32 -12.47
N ALA A 92 -18.30 -0.87 -12.39
CA ALA A 92 -18.05 -2.22 -11.94
C ALA A 92 -18.09 -2.39 -10.40
N TRP A 93 -18.15 -1.30 -9.64
CA TRP A 93 -18.14 -1.34 -8.17
C TRP A 93 -19.54 -1.27 -7.56
N ASP A 94 -20.56 -1.01 -8.39
CA ASP A 94 -21.99 -1.02 -8.02
C ASP A 94 -22.37 -0.25 -6.74
N GLY A 95 -21.54 0.74 -6.35
CA GLY A 95 -21.80 1.72 -5.29
C GLY A 95 -22.20 1.12 -3.95
#